data_AF-A0A2I1HP67-F1
#
_entry.id   AF-A0A2I1HP67-F1
#
_cell.length_a   1.000
_cell.length_b   1.000
_cell.length_c   1.000
_cell.angle_alpha   90.00
_cell.angle_beta   90.00
_cell.angle_gamma   90.00
#
_symmetry.space_group_name_H-M   'P 1'
#
loop_
_entity.id
_entity.type
_entity.pdbx_description
1 polymer ?
#
loop_
_entity_poly.entity_id
_entity_poly.type
_entity_poly.pdbx_seq_one_letter_code
_entity_poly.pdbx_strand_id
1 'polypeptide(L)'
;MGKLVEKSNYYKGHSQKPLFDMIPLNHWIPDELHIMLRITDRLWSLVIAELMEYGLFNDFARKIIIKEMERIKFFDLSKILSKIRADMIQNLWNKFYELYIKMKDPLTNAEEFQNDAKNWLTLFLTPSEGIPNTQGFKKGLYQPDNITPYIHVLVYHISEFIMIHQKWGLKSFSCSGVEKKYHEHVSYFFRKTLKDGGKKKSQSSAIIEILQHEN
;
A
#
# COMPACT_ATOMS: atom_id res chain seq x y z
N MET A 1 -33.85 34.83 4.77
CA MET A 1 -33.70 33.67 5.67
C MET A 1 -32.57 32.80 5.12
N GLY A 2 -31.37 32.93 5.69
CA GLY A 2 -30.21 32.14 5.25
C GLY A 2 -30.40 30.68 5.63
N LYS A 3 -30.17 29.77 4.68
CA LYS A 3 -30.09 28.33 4.98
C LYS A 3 -29.01 28.13 6.03
N LEU A 4 -29.40 27.73 7.23
CA LEU A 4 -28.50 27.18 8.23
C LEU A 4 -27.93 25.90 7.61
N VAL A 5 -26.71 25.99 7.10
CA VAL A 5 -25.93 24.81 6.75
C VAL A 5 -25.63 24.13 8.09
N GLU A 6 -26.35 23.06 8.40
CA GLU A 6 -26.00 22.16 9.49
C GLU A 6 -24.55 21.70 9.25
N LYS A 7 -23.61 22.30 9.99
CA LYS A 7 -22.27 21.72 10.11
C LYS A 7 -22.45 20.39 10.81
N SER A 8 -22.36 19.29 10.07
CA SER A 8 -22.33 17.95 10.65
C SER A 8 -21.02 17.82 11.47
N ASN A 9 -21.07 18.22 12.73
CA ASN A 9 -19.98 18.19 13.71
C ASN A 9 -19.70 16.76 14.20
N TYR A 10 -19.55 15.78 13.31
CA TYR A 10 -19.30 14.42 13.80
C TYR A 10 -17.85 14.24 14.29
N TYR A 11 -16.85 14.84 13.61
CA TYR A 11 -15.46 14.88 14.08
C TYR A 11 -14.72 16.10 13.50
N LYS A 12 -13.92 16.79 14.32
CA LYS A 12 -13.12 17.95 13.86
C LYS A 12 -12.20 17.51 12.71
N GLY A 13 -12.18 18.27 11.61
CA GLY A 13 -11.35 17.98 10.44
C GLY A 13 -11.95 17.02 9.41
N HIS A 14 -13.18 16.54 9.58
CA HIS A 14 -13.86 15.70 8.60
C HIS A 14 -14.87 16.51 7.78
N SER A 15 -14.84 16.36 6.45
CA SER A 15 -15.73 17.07 5.54
C SER A 15 -17.13 16.45 5.43
N GLN A 16 -17.25 15.15 5.74
CA GLN A 16 -18.49 14.38 5.61
C GLN A 16 -18.64 13.38 6.74
N LYS A 17 -19.87 12.92 6.95
CA LYS A 17 -20.21 11.85 7.90
C LYS A 17 -19.61 10.51 7.43
N PRO A 18 -19.09 9.66 8.34
CA PRO A 18 -18.67 8.31 7.99
C PRO A 18 -19.80 7.51 7.34
N LEU A 19 -19.47 6.66 6.38
CA LEU A 19 -20.44 5.79 5.70
C LEU A 19 -21.17 4.86 6.68
N PHE A 20 -20.44 4.39 7.71
CA PHE A 20 -20.99 3.63 8.82
C PHE A 20 -20.69 4.36 10.13
N ASP A 21 -21.49 5.39 10.41
CA ASP A 21 -21.42 6.21 11.63
C ASP A 21 -21.76 5.44 12.91
N MET A 22 -22.43 4.30 12.77
CA MET A 22 -22.71 3.35 13.86
C MET A 22 -21.45 2.63 14.37
N ILE A 23 -20.37 2.60 13.59
CA ILE A 23 -19.10 1.97 13.98
C ILE A 23 -18.16 3.05 14.51
N PRO A 24 -17.75 2.99 15.79
CA PRO A 24 -16.84 3.98 16.35
C PRO A 24 -15.49 3.99 15.61
N LEU A 25 -14.88 5.18 15.44
CA LEU A 25 -13.66 5.33 14.64
C LEU A 25 -12.49 4.45 15.12
N ASN A 26 -12.38 4.22 16.43
CA ASN A 26 -11.37 3.35 17.03
C ASN A 26 -11.60 1.83 16.79
N HIS A 27 -12.67 1.45 16.10
CA HIS A 27 -12.94 0.07 15.67
C HIS A 27 -12.66 -0.16 14.18
N TRP A 28 -12.17 0.85 13.47
CA TRP A 28 -11.71 0.71 12.09
C TRP A 28 -10.27 0.26 12.08
N ILE A 29 -10.02 -0.93 11.53
CA ILE A 29 -8.68 -1.51 11.50
C ILE A 29 -8.13 -1.42 10.07
N PRO A 30 -6.95 -0.81 9.88
CA PRO A 30 -6.29 -0.79 8.58
C PRO A 30 -5.91 -2.19 8.13
N ASP A 31 -6.16 -2.48 6.86
CA ASP A 31 -5.72 -3.74 6.26
C ASP A 31 -4.22 -3.68 5.92
N GLU A 32 -3.46 -4.55 6.58
CA GLU A 32 -2.00 -4.69 6.45
C GLU A 32 -1.55 -4.92 5.00
N LEU A 33 -2.24 -5.79 4.27
CA LEU A 33 -1.89 -6.15 2.90
C LEU A 33 -2.15 -4.97 1.96
N HIS A 34 -3.26 -4.25 2.15
CA HIS A 34 -3.54 -3.05 1.38
C HIS A 34 -2.54 -1.93 1.66
N ILE A 35 -2.10 -1.75 2.90
CA ILE A 35 -1.02 -0.80 3.21
C ILE A 35 0.23 -1.17 2.41
N MET A 36 0.63 -2.45 2.45
CA MET A 36 1.79 -2.94 1.72
C MET A 36 1.66 -2.67 0.22
N LEU A 37 0.54 -3.07 -0.41
CA LEU A 37 0.31 -2.91 -1.84
C LEU A 37 0.28 -1.45 -2.25
N ARG A 38 -0.49 -0.61 -1.55
CA ARG A 38 -0.73 0.78 -1.94
C ARG A 38 0.50 1.66 -1.78
N ILE A 39 1.33 1.39 -0.77
CA ILE A 39 2.61 2.11 -0.62
C ILE A 39 3.61 1.60 -1.66
N THR A 40 3.67 0.30 -1.92
CA THR A 40 4.54 -0.26 -2.97
C THR A 40 4.20 0.30 -4.36
N ASP A 41 2.90 0.34 -4.71
CA ASP A 41 2.41 0.95 -5.95
C ASP A 41 2.83 2.42 -6.06
N ARG A 42 2.74 3.16 -4.94
CA ARG A 42 3.13 4.57 -4.91
C ARG A 42 4.63 4.73 -5.13
N LEU A 43 5.45 3.92 -4.45
CA LEU A 43 6.90 3.97 -4.61
C LEU A 43 7.33 3.61 -6.04
N TRP A 44 6.72 2.59 -6.66
CA TRP A 44 6.95 2.28 -8.08
C TRP A 44 6.55 3.44 -8.99
N SER A 45 5.38 4.02 -8.76
CA SER A 45 4.89 5.16 -9.55
C SER A 45 5.85 6.35 -9.49
N LEU A 46 6.48 6.60 -8.34
CA LEU A 46 7.46 7.67 -8.17
C LEU A 46 8.78 7.37 -8.91
N VAL A 47 9.27 6.13 -8.87
CA VAL A 47 10.46 5.71 -9.65
C VAL A 47 10.19 5.85 -11.15
N ILE A 48 9.01 5.41 -11.62
CA ILE A 48 8.64 5.51 -13.03
C ILE A 48 8.53 6.97 -13.46
N ALA A 49 7.87 7.81 -12.65
CA ALA A 49 7.76 9.25 -12.93
C ALA A 49 9.14 9.92 -13.04
N GLU A 50 10.07 9.55 -12.17
CA GLU A 50 11.46 10.04 -12.22
C GLU A 50 12.18 9.59 -13.51
N LEU A 51 12.03 8.33 -13.90
CA LEU A 51 12.62 7.84 -15.15
C LEU A 51 12.02 8.54 -16.39
N MET A 52 10.73 8.86 -16.36
CA MET A 52 10.08 9.63 -17.42
C MET A 52 10.60 11.07 -17.47
N GLU A 53 10.75 11.73 -16.31
CA GLU A 53 11.31 13.09 -16.18
C GLU A 53 12.71 13.18 -16.80
N TYR A 54 13.55 12.17 -16.60
CA TYR A 54 14.90 12.11 -17.16
C TYR A 54 14.99 11.53 -18.57
N GLY A 55 13.88 11.14 -19.20
CA GLY A 55 13.90 10.49 -20.51
C GLY A 55 14.57 9.10 -20.51
N LEU A 56 14.67 8.46 -19.36
CA LEU A 56 15.29 7.14 -19.16
C LEU A 56 14.28 5.99 -19.29
N PHE A 57 12.98 6.28 -19.33
CA PHE A 57 11.93 5.27 -19.45
C PHE A 57 11.80 4.73 -20.89
N ASN A 58 12.64 3.74 -21.22
CA ASN A 58 12.64 3.05 -22.51
C ASN A 58 12.28 1.55 -22.36
N ASP A 59 12.26 0.80 -23.47
CA ASP A 59 11.94 -0.63 -23.46
C ASP A 59 12.86 -1.48 -22.59
N PHE A 60 14.13 -1.10 -22.47
CA PHE A 60 15.08 -1.76 -21.58
C PHE A 60 14.71 -1.50 -20.12
N ALA A 61 14.48 -0.25 -19.74
CA ALA A 61 14.07 0.12 -18.40
C ALA A 61 12.74 -0.55 -18.01
N ARG A 62 11.76 -0.58 -18.93
CA ARG A 62 10.50 -1.29 -18.74
C ARG A 62 10.69 -2.77 -18.43
N LYS A 63 11.56 -3.47 -19.16
CA LYS A 63 11.88 -4.89 -18.91
C LYS A 63 12.51 -5.10 -17.55
N ILE A 64 13.42 -4.23 -17.14
CA ILE A 64 14.03 -4.27 -15.80
C ILE A 64 12.95 -4.06 -14.75
N ILE A 65 12.12 -3.02 -14.86
CA ILE A 65 11.06 -2.73 -13.89
C ILE A 65 10.11 -3.91 -13.73
N ILE A 66 9.59 -4.48 -14.83
CA ILE A 66 8.67 -5.63 -14.76
C ILE A 66 9.31 -6.79 -14.00
N LYS A 67 10.57 -7.10 -14.29
CA LYS A 67 11.31 -8.17 -13.60
C LYS A 67 11.50 -7.88 -12.11
N GLU A 68 11.79 -6.62 -11.78
CA GLU A 68 12.04 -6.21 -10.41
C GLU A 68 10.74 -6.06 -9.59
N MET A 69 9.59 -5.77 -10.23
CA MET A 69 8.25 -5.75 -9.60
C MET A 69 7.80 -7.14 -9.12
N GLU A 70 8.28 -8.22 -9.74
CA GLU A 70 8.02 -9.59 -9.29
C GLU A 70 8.70 -9.90 -7.95
N ARG A 71 9.63 -9.04 -7.50
CA ARG A 71 10.36 -9.21 -6.24
C ARG A 71 9.73 -8.36 -5.15
N ILE A 72 9.18 -9.03 -4.14
CA ILE A 72 8.74 -8.36 -2.91
C ILE A 72 9.94 -7.86 -2.10
N LYS A 73 11.11 -8.50 -2.25
CA LYS A 73 12.34 -8.19 -1.52
C LYS A 73 13.52 -8.05 -2.48
N PHE A 74 14.38 -7.07 -2.24
CA PHE A 74 15.64 -6.84 -2.95
C PHE A 74 15.49 -6.68 -4.47
N PHE A 75 15.02 -5.51 -4.87
CA PHE A 75 15.10 -5.09 -6.26
C PHE A 75 16.38 -4.29 -6.52
N ASP A 76 16.91 -4.41 -7.74
CA ASP A 76 18.14 -3.76 -8.18
C ASP A 76 17.86 -2.76 -9.32
N LEU A 77 17.88 -1.46 -8.99
CA LEU A 77 17.71 -0.37 -9.95
C LEU A 77 19.04 0.17 -10.50
N SER A 78 20.19 -0.40 -10.13
CA SER A 78 21.52 0.09 -10.57
C SER A 78 21.72 0.01 -12.09
N LYS A 79 20.90 -0.80 -12.77
CA LYS A 79 20.90 -0.94 -14.23
C LYS A 79 20.20 0.19 -14.96
N ILE A 80 19.38 0.99 -14.27
CA ILE A 80 18.53 2.03 -14.88
C ILE A 80 18.70 3.41 -14.21
N LEU A 81 19.29 3.45 -13.01
CA LEU A 81 19.61 4.67 -12.27
C LEU A 81 21.09 4.72 -11.93
N SER A 82 21.60 5.91 -11.62
CA SER A 82 22.96 6.03 -11.09
C SER A 82 23.09 5.25 -9.78
N LYS A 83 24.28 4.70 -9.49
CA LYS A 83 24.51 3.88 -8.29
C LYS A 83 24.04 4.56 -7.01
N ILE A 84 24.42 5.83 -6.81
CA ILE A 84 24.02 6.63 -5.65
C ILE A 84 22.49 6.72 -5.54
N ARG A 85 21.80 6.97 -6.67
CA ARG A 85 20.33 7.10 -6.68
C ARG A 85 19.65 5.77 -6.42
N ALA A 86 20.14 4.69 -7.03
CA ALA A 86 19.65 3.33 -6.79
C ALA A 86 19.80 2.94 -5.32
N ASP A 87 20.93 3.23 -4.69
CA ASP A 87 21.20 2.94 -3.28
C ASP A 87 20.23 3.72 -2.35
N MET A 88 19.97 5.00 -2.64
CA MET A 88 19.00 5.80 -1.87
C MET A 88 17.59 5.23 -1.93
N ILE A 89 17.12 4.88 -3.14
CA ILE A 89 15.77 4.31 -3.33
C ILE A 89 15.71 2.91 -2.69
N GLN A 90 16.74 2.09 -2.86
CA GLN A 90 16.79 0.76 -2.27
C GLN A 90 16.77 0.83 -0.74
N ASN A 91 17.51 1.77 -0.13
CA ASN A 91 17.46 2.00 1.32
C ASN A 91 16.05 2.38 1.80
N LEU A 92 15.38 3.30 1.10
CA LEU A 92 14.00 3.69 1.42
C LEU A 92 13.04 2.49 1.41
N TRP A 93 13.13 1.64 0.39
CA TRP A 93 12.26 0.47 0.28
C TRP A 93 12.62 -0.63 1.27
N ASN A 94 13.91 -0.85 1.56
CA ASN A 94 14.33 -1.80 2.59
C ASN A 94 13.77 -1.39 3.96
N LYS A 95 13.86 -0.09 4.30
CA LYS A 95 13.28 0.46 5.54
C LYS A 95 11.75 0.34 5.57
N PHE A 96 11.08 0.54 4.44
CA PHE A 96 9.63 0.26 4.34
C PHE A 96 9.32 -1.22 4.57
N TYR A 97 10.08 -2.12 3.97
CA TYR A 97 9.91 -3.56 4.13
C TYR A 97 10.16 -4.00 5.58
N GLU A 98 11.16 -3.43 6.26
CA GLU A 98 11.38 -3.63 7.70
C GLU A 98 10.13 -3.25 8.51
N LEU A 99 9.51 -2.10 8.23
CA LEU A 99 8.25 -1.70 8.87
C LEU A 99 7.12 -2.70 8.57
N TYR A 100 6.99 -3.15 7.33
CA TYR A 100 6.00 -4.17 6.97
C TYR A 100 6.18 -5.46 7.76
N ILE A 101 7.43 -5.93 7.95
CA ILE A 101 7.70 -7.11 8.77
C ILE A 101 7.38 -6.84 10.25
N LYS A 102 7.81 -5.70 10.80
CA LYS A 102 7.50 -5.32 12.20
C LYS A 102 5.99 -5.24 12.46
N MET A 103 5.23 -4.69 11.51
CA MET A 103 3.77 -4.58 11.61
C MET A 103 3.08 -5.95 11.78
N LYS A 104 3.68 -7.02 11.25
CA LYS A 104 3.14 -8.40 11.31
C LYS A 104 3.55 -9.15 12.56
N ASP A 105 4.61 -8.71 13.21
CA ASP A 105 5.18 -9.39 14.36
C ASP A 105 4.38 -9.01 15.62
N PRO A 106 3.74 -9.98 16.30
CA PRO A 106 2.99 -9.71 17.52
C PRO A 106 3.87 -9.23 18.69
N LEU A 107 5.18 -9.40 18.60
CA LEU A 107 6.15 -8.96 19.61
C LEU A 107 6.63 -7.52 19.41
N THR A 108 6.27 -6.88 18.29
CA THR A 108 6.69 -5.52 18.00
C THR A 108 6.22 -4.53 19.06
N ASN A 109 7.15 -3.73 19.56
CA ASN A 109 6.85 -2.61 20.44
C ASN A 109 6.25 -1.44 19.64
N ALA A 110 5.14 -0.89 20.13
CA ALA A 110 4.41 0.20 19.46
C ALA A 110 5.22 1.51 19.35
N GLU A 111 5.97 1.87 20.39
CA GLU A 111 6.79 3.08 20.42
C GLU A 111 8.00 2.95 19.49
N GLU A 112 8.66 1.80 19.50
CA GLU A 112 9.75 1.48 18.56
C GLU A 112 9.25 1.57 17.11
N PHE A 113 8.10 0.94 16.82
CA PHE A 113 7.49 1.00 15.50
C PHE A 113 7.20 2.44 15.08
N GLN A 114 6.63 3.26 15.98
CA GLN A 114 6.31 4.65 15.67
C GLN A 114 7.57 5.46 15.33
N ASN A 115 8.64 5.27 16.08
CA ASN A 115 9.92 5.94 15.84
C ASN A 115 10.51 5.53 14.49
N ASP A 116 10.50 4.24 14.18
CA ASP A 116 10.99 3.75 12.89
C ASP A 116 10.15 4.25 11.72
N ALA A 117 8.82 4.33 11.89
CA ALA A 117 7.92 4.82 10.85
C ALA A 117 8.15 6.32 10.58
N LYS A 118 8.39 7.12 11.63
CA LYS A 118 8.77 8.53 11.51
C LYS A 118 10.16 8.71 10.88
N ASN A 119 11.12 7.84 11.22
CA ASN A 119 12.45 7.84 10.60
C ASN A 119 12.36 7.50 9.11
N TRP A 120 11.53 6.53 8.75
CA TRP A 120 11.25 6.20 7.35
C TRP A 120 10.58 7.35 6.61
N LEU A 121 9.60 8.03 7.21
CA LEU A 121 8.99 9.23 6.61
C LEU A 121 10.01 10.35 6.42
N THR A 122 10.93 10.53 7.37
CA THR A 122 12.01 11.51 7.27
C THR A 122 12.93 11.17 6.10
N LEU A 123 13.29 9.90 5.93
CA LEU A 123 14.03 9.43 4.77
C LEU A 123 13.24 9.68 3.47
N PHE A 124 11.95 9.34 3.42
CA PHE A 124 11.09 9.60 2.26
C PHE A 124 11.11 11.07 1.85
N LEU A 125 11.08 11.98 2.82
CA LEU A 125 11.08 13.43 2.65
C LEU A 125 12.48 14.07 2.59
N THR A 126 13.54 13.27 2.35
CA THR A 126 14.90 13.79 2.25
C THR A 126 14.92 14.93 1.21
N PRO A 127 15.28 16.17 1.59
CA PRO A 127 15.25 17.31 0.70
C PRO A 127 16.40 17.24 -0.31
N SER A 128 16.24 17.92 -1.44
CA SER A 128 17.35 18.15 -2.36
C SER A 128 18.32 19.16 -1.77
N GLU A 129 19.61 18.94 -1.97
CA GLU A 129 20.68 19.84 -1.54
C GLU A 129 21.29 20.57 -2.75
N GLY A 130 21.62 21.84 -2.57
CA GLY A 130 22.26 22.66 -3.60
C GLY A 130 21.30 23.30 -4.60
N ILE A 131 21.86 24.02 -5.56
CA ILE A 131 21.10 24.78 -6.56
C ILE A 131 20.77 23.84 -7.73
N PRO A 132 19.50 23.74 -8.17
CA PRO A 132 19.13 22.95 -9.33
C PRO A 132 19.99 23.25 -10.56
N ASN A 133 20.31 22.21 -11.34
CA ASN A 133 21.13 22.30 -12.56
C ASN A 133 22.59 22.76 -12.34
N THR A 134 23.15 22.58 -11.14
CA THR A 134 24.57 22.82 -10.84
C THR A 134 25.32 21.53 -10.49
N GLN A 135 26.65 21.51 -10.62
CA GLN A 135 27.49 20.33 -10.30
C GLN A 135 27.37 19.87 -8.83
N GLY A 136 26.96 20.75 -7.91
CA GLY A 136 26.76 20.43 -6.50
C GLY A 136 25.35 19.96 -6.14
N PHE A 137 24.41 19.89 -7.10
CA PHE A 137 23.04 19.50 -6.83
C PHE A 137 22.93 18.01 -6.48
N LYS A 138 22.36 17.72 -5.30
CA LYS A 138 21.98 16.37 -4.91
C LYS A 138 20.47 16.30 -4.80
N LYS A 139 19.84 15.54 -5.70
CA LYS A 139 18.39 15.33 -5.64
C LYS A 139 18.04 14.53 -4.37
N GLY A 140 17.11 15.07 -3.59
CA GLY A 140 16.49 14.40 -2.45
C GLY A 140 15.58 13.26 -2.90
N LEU A 141 14.81 12.67 -1.99
CA LEU A 141 13.89 11.57 -2.34
C LEU A 141 12.58 12.11 -2.90
N TYR A 142 11.56 12.31 -2.06
CA TYR A 142 10.20 12.65 -2.49
C TYR A 142 9.63 13.82 -1.68
N GLN A 143 8.57 14.43 -2.19
CA GLN A 143 7.98 15.64 -1.63
C GLN A 143 6.78 15.31 -0.72
N PRO A 144 6.35 16.24 0.17
CA PRO A 144 5.15 16.08 0.98
C PRO A 144 3.89 15.76 0.16
N ASP A 145 3.76 16.33 -1.04
CA ASP A 145 2.63 16.07 -1.96
C ASP A 145 2.61 14.62 -2.48
N ASN A 146 3.66 13.84 -2.23
CA ASN A 146 3.72 12.43 -2.60
C ASN A 146 3.22 11.48 -1.50
N ILE A 147 2.88 12.01 -0.31
CA ILE A 147 2.30 11.26 0.80
C ILE A 147 0.86 10.86 0.45
N THR A 148 0.59 9.56 0.50
CA THR A 148 -0.76 9.02 0.33
C THR A 148 -1.44 8.81 1.68
N PRO A 149 -2.77 8.65 1.72
CA PRO A 149 -3.47 8.26 2.95
C PRO A 149 -2.89 7.00 3.61
N TYR A 150 -2.43 6.02 2.82
CA TYR A 150 -1.81 4.80 3.35
C TYR A 150 -0.45 5.06 4.01
N ILE A 151 0.35 5.99 3.47
CA ILE A 151 1.60 6.43 4.12
C ILE A 151 1.28 7.11 5.46
N HIS A 152 0.25 7.97 5.49
CA HIS A 152 -0.20 8.61 6.72
C HIS A 152 -0.66 7.58 7.77
N VAL A 153 -1.47 6.60 7.36
CA VAL A 153 -1.93 5.49 8.21
C VAL A 153 -0.74 4.71 8.79
N LEU A 154 0.22 4.33 7.94
CA LEU A 154 1.43 3.61 8.37
C LEU A 154 2.19 4.38 9.47
N VAL A 155 2.42 5.67 9.27
CA VAL A 155 3.31 6.46 10.14
C VAL A 155 2.64 6.87 11.45
N TYR A 156 1.35 7.23 11.41
CA TYR A 156 0.70 7.86 12.55
C TYR A 156 -0.29 6.96 13.29
N HIS A 157 -0.82 5.92 12.64
CA HIS A 157 -1.93 5.14 13.21
C HIS A 157 -1.54 3.69 13.51
N ILE A 158 -0.63 3.06 12.76
CA ILE A 158 -0.27 1.64 12.99
C ILE A 158 0.31 1.39 14.39
N SER A 159 1.10 2.31 14.95
CA SER A 159 1.57 2.16 16.33
C SER A 159 0.44 2.14 17.35
N GLU A 160 -0.62 2.93 17.14
CA GLU A 160 -1.80 2.95 18.01
C GLU A 160 -2.54 1.60 17.93
N PHE A 161 -2.64 1.02 16.73
CA PHE A 161 -3.24 -0.31 16.54
C PHE A 161 -2.42 -1.41 17.20
N ILE A 162 -1.09 -1.38 17.11
CA ILE A 162 -0.20 -2.33 17.80
C ILE A 162 -0.43 -2.25 19.31
N MET A 163 -0.56 -1.03 19.86
CA MET A 163 -0.81 -0.81 21.28
C MET A 163 -2.17 -1.35 21.73
N ILE A 164 -3.24 -1.08 20.97
CA ILE A 164 -4.61 -1.51 21.31
C ILE A 164 -4.79 -3.02 21.13
N HIS A 165 -4.19 -3.61 20.09
CA HIS A 165 -4.40 -5.00 19.69
C HIS A 165 -3.20 -5.91 19.94
N GLN A 166 -2.31 -5.54 20.85
CA GLN A 166 -1.07 -6.26 21.17
C GLN A 166 -1.29 -7.76 21.42
N LYS A 167 -2.42 -8.12 22.06
CA LYS A 167 -2.79 -9.52 22.34
C LYS A 167 -2.98 -10.38 21.08
N TRP A 168 -3.47 -9.80 19.99
CA TRP A 168 -3.93 -10.53 18.80
C TRP A 168 -3.03 -10.30 17.58
N GLY A 169 -2.30 -9.18 17.54
CA GLY A 169 -1.52 -8.73 16.40
C GLY A 169 -2.37 -8.29 15.21
N LEU A 170 -1.82 -7.44 14.33
CA LEU A 170 -2.51 -6.93 13.15
C LEU A 170 -2.90 -8.02 12.15
N LYS A 171 -2.11 -9.10 12.07
CA LYS A 171 -2.37 -10.23 11.16
C LYS A 171 -3.74 -10.89 11.39
N SER A 172 -4.21 -10.91 12.64
CA SER A 172 -5.52 -11.48 13.00
C SER A 172 -6.69 -10.71 12.38
N PHE A 173 -6.48 -9.49 11.90
CA PHE A 173 -7.48 -8.63 11.27
C PHE A 173 -7.28 -8.48 9.75
N SER A 174 -6.37 -9.25 9.15
CA SER A 174 -6.11 -9.20 7.71
C SER A 174 -7.30 -9.69 6.89
N CYS A 175 -7.68 -8.95 5.85
CA CYS A 175 -8.70 -9.38 4.89
C CYS A 175 -8.13 -10.29 3.78
N SER A 176 -6.85 -10.65 3.83
CA SER A 176 -6.19 -11.49 2.81
C SER A 176 -6.91 -12.82 2.57
N GLY A 177 -7.51 -13.41 3.60
CA GLY A 177 -8.32 -14.63 3.46
C GLY A 177 -9.60 -14.41 2.64
N VAL A 178 -10.25 -13.25 2.81
CA VAL A 178 -11.44 -12.86 2.05
C VAL A 178 -11.07 -12.59 0.59
N GLU A 179 -9.95 -11.92 0.34
CA GLU A 179 -9.45 -11.68 -1.01
C GLU A 179 -9.07 -12.97 -1.74
N LYS A 180 -8.40 -13.90 -1.04
CA LYS A 180 -8.06 -15.21 -1.59
C LYS A 180 -9.33 -15.98 -1.97
N LYS A 181 -10.32 -16.01 -1.07
CA LYS A 181 -11.63 -16.64 -1.34
C LYS A 181 -12.30 -16.00 -2.56
N TYR A 182 -12.29 -14.67 -2.65
CA TYR A 182 -12.81 -13.97 -3.83
C TYR A 182 -12.06 -14.35 -5.10
N HIS A 183 -10.72 -14.41 -5.09
CA HIS A 183 -9.91 -14.82 -6.24
C HIS A 183 -10.20 -16.26 -6.68
N GLU A 184 -10.37 -17.18 -5.73
CA GLU A 184 -10.75 -18.57 -5.98
C GLU A 184 -12.15 -18.65 -6.57
N HIS A 185 -13.13 -17.93 -6.02
CA HIS A 185 -14.48 -17.83 -6.59
C HIS A 185 -14.47 -17.28 -8.01
N VAL A 186 -13.79 -16.16 -8.26
CA VAL A 186 -13.71 -15.57 -9.60
C VAL A 186 -13.02 -16.53 -10.58
N SER A 187 -11.93 -17.16 -10.17
CA SER A 187 -11.19 -18.10 -11.03
C SER A 187 -11.94 -19.39 -11.30
N TYR A 188 -12.64 -19.94 -10.30
CA TYR A 188 -13.40 -21.17 -10.44
C TYR A 188 -14.69 -20.97 -11.23
N PHE A 189 -15.47 -19.93 -10.91
CA PHE A 189 -16.79 -19.73 -11.51
C PHE A 189 -16.75 -18.91 -12.78
N PHE A 190 -16.03 -17.78 -12.82
CA PHE A 190 -16.08 -16.87 -13.98
C PHE A 190 -15.12 -17.26 -15.10
N ARG A 191 -13.96 -17.90 -14.81
CA ARG A 191 -13.11 -18.43 -15.89
C ARG A 191 -13.66 -19.71 -16.52
N LYS A 192 -14.42 -20.54 -15.77
CA LYS A 192 -15.10 -21.73 -16.34
C LYS A 192 -16.35 -21.38 -17.15
N THR A 193 -17.02 -20.27 -16.85
CA THR A 193 -18.27 -19.89 -17.53
C THR A 193 -18.08 -19.09 -18.82
N LEU A 194 -16.89 -18.54 -19.10
CA LEU A 194 -16.70 -17.59 -20.21
C LEU A 194 -15.70 -17.99 -21.31
N LYS A 195 -15.15 -19.22 -21.36
CA LYS A 195 -14.33 -19.66 -22.51
C LYS A 195 -14.91 -20.77 -23.39
N ASP A 196 -15.78 -21.63 -22.88
CA ASP A 196 -16.30 -22.76 -23.66
C ASP A 196 -17.83 -22.76 -23.85
N GLY A 197 -18.50 -21.62 -23.62
CA GLY A 197 -19.93 -21.47 -23.88
C GLY A 197 -20.76 -22.56 -23.20
N GLY A 198 -20.88 -22.48 -21.87
CA GLY A 198 -21.78 -23.28 -21.04
C GLY A 198 -22.10 -24.67 -21.57
N LYS A 199 -21.26 -25.68 -21.29
CA LYS A 199 -21.69 -27.06 -21.50
C LYS A 199 -22.97 -27.28 -20.70
N LYS A 200 -24.08 -27.54 -21.41
CA LYS A 200 -25.39 -27.97 -20.90
C LYS A 200 -25.30 -29.34 -20.19
N LYS A 201 -24.49 -29.45 -19.15
CA LYS A 201 -24.41 -30.64 -18.30
C LYS A 201 -24.44 -30.27 -16.83
N SER A 202 -25.38 -29.40 -16.47
CA SER A 202 -26.03 -29.35 -15.16
C SER A 202 -27.02 -28.18 -15.17
N GLN A 203 -28.25 -28.39 -14.75
CA GLN A 203 -29.23 -27.31 -14.47
C GLN A 203 -29.05 -26.79 -13.03
N SER A 204 -27.82 -26.78 -12.50
CA SER A 204 -27.53 -26.09 -11.24
C SER A 204 -27.29 -24.61 -11.53
N SER A 205 -28.02 -23.74 -10.83
CA SER A 205 -27.64 -22.32 -10.74
C SER A 205 -26.24 -22.22 -10.14
N ALA A 206 -25.45 -21.24 -10.58
CA ALA A 206 -24.12 -20.97 -10.02
C ALA A 206 -24.14 -20.83 -8.49
N ILE A 207 -25.28 -20.40 -7.92
CA ILE A 207 -25.50 -20.30 -6.47
C ILE A 207 -25.49 -21.68 -5.78
N ILE A 208 -26.07 -22.70 -6.42
CA ILE A 208 -26.13 -24.07 -5.87
C ILE A 208 -24.75 -24.72 -5.93
N GLU A 209 -23.98 -24.47 -7.00
CA GLU A 209 -22.61 -24.97 -7.13
C GLU A 209 -21.66 -24.34 -6.10
N ILE A 210 -21.85 -23.05 -5.79
CA ILE A 210 -21.13 -22.36 -4.70
C ILE A 210 -21.44 -23.03 -3.35
N LEU A 211 -22.73 -23.20 -3.02
CA LEU A 211 -23.16 -23.76 -1.73
C LEU A 211 -22.69 -25.21 -1.53
N GLN A 212 -22.54 -26.00 -2.60
CA GLN A 212 -22.03 -27.37 -2.53
C GLN A 212 -20.51 -27.46 -2.37
N HIS A 213 -19.77 -26.42 -2.77
CA HIS A 213 -18.31 -26.40 -2.64
C HIS A 213 -17.84 -25.76 -1.33
N GLU A 214 -18.66 -24.89 -0.73
CA GLU A 214 -18.36 -24.21 0.54
C GLU A 214 -18.68 -25.05 1.79
N ASN A 215 -19.41 -26.16 1.67
CA ASN A 215 -19.70 -27.14 2.73
C ASN A 215 -18.83 -28.39 2.61
#